data_AF-A0A1M6KQS4-F1
#
_entry.id   AF-A0A1M6KQS4-F1
#
_cell.length_a   1.000
_cell.length_b   1.000
_cell.length_c   1.000
_cell.angle_alpha   90.00
_cell.angle_beta   90.00
_cell.angle_gamma   90.00
#
_symmetry.space_group_name_H-M   'P 1'
#
loop_
_entity.id
_entity.type
_entity.pdbx_description
1 polymer ?
#
loop_
_entity_poly.entity_id
_entity_poly.type
_entity_poly.pdbx_seq_one_letter_code
_entity_poly.pdbx_strand_id
1 'polypeptide(L)'
;MKKRFVYLLSYIVLITGLASCSDDDSDDNVLPLSVSIVNGDKQDIALGNTLALEAKVENGENARNEWVLNNEKVSTELKYTFAPEKAGTYEIKFTAYTDKDEASASVTVNVYMAYPAVKSMDDIQFWTGEGECQSALAVQWISGDEWESPAKDNVHLLSWGYRWKASDEPTGHQMILAIAKADPRFFVLVGPGFSSDSQSIRGFGYDANGDGSFSIKNGTTSVTYDAADFVDGVITLSGDDSGDGYAPTDPADYWAGGWYEGYCTYYLGDDGKNVPESFEYSMVMAGLRQLTQNSWDAWTYSSINGGMVNTIPIAEWMVSAVANPN
;
A
#
# COMPACT_ATOMS: atom_id res chain seq x y z
N MET A 1 -19.41 -23.88 -11.85
CA MET A 1 -20.69 -23.15 -11.95
C MET A 1 -20.39 -21.67 -11.74
N LYS A 2 -20.50 -20.85 -12.79
CA LYS A 2 -20.15 -19.42 -12.75
C LYS A 2 -21.26 -18.65 -12.04
N LYS A 3 -21.00 -18.13 -10.84
CA LYS A 3 -21.85 -17.11 -10.22
C LYS A 3 -21.35 -15.74 -10.69
N ARG A 4 -22.09 -15.15 -11.63
CA ARG A 4 -21.92 -13.76 -12.05
C ARG A 4 -22.49 -12.88 -10.94
N PHE A 5 -21.64 -12.12 -10.25
CA PHE A 5 -22.10 -11.02 -9.42
C PHE A 5 -22.48 -9.86 -10.34
N VAL A 6 -23.78 -9.56 -10.38
CA VAL A 6 -24.32 -8.35 -11.00
C VAL A 6 -24.25 -7.27 -9.92
N TYR A 7 -23.37 -6.28 -10.09
CA TYR A 7 -23.43 -5.06 -9.29
C TYR A 7 -24.59 -4.22 -9.81
N LEU A 8 -25.62 -4.08 -8.98
CA LEU A 8 -26.76 -3.21 -9.25
C LEU A 8 -26.33 -1.77 -8.92
N LEU A 9 -26.21 -0.93 -9.97
CA LEU A 9 -26.15 0.51 -9.82
C LEU A 9 -27.43 0.97 -9.10
N SER A 10 -27.31 1.58 -7.92
CA SER A 10 -28.42 2.22 -7.23
C SER A 10 -28.15 3.71 -7.12
N TYR A 11 -28.77 4.48 -8.00
CA TYR A 11 -29.01 5.91 -7.80
C TYR A 11 -30.15 6.02 -6.79
N ILE A 12 -29.84 6.41 -5.55
CA ILE A 12 -30.86 6.81 -4.57
C ILE A 12 -30.82 8.33 -4.49
N VAL A 13 -31.72 8.98 -5.24
CA VAL A 13 -32.12 10.35 -4.97
C VAL A 13 -33.28 10.25 -3.97
N LEU A 14 -33.03 10.59 -2.71
CA LEU A 14 -34.03 10.55 -1.65
C LEU A 14 -34.70 11.93 -1.56
N ILE A 15 -35.83 12.10 -2.25
CA ILE A 15 -36.70 13.28 -2.12
C ILE A 15 -37.72 12.98 -1.02
N THR A 16 -37.54 13.51 0.18
CA THR A 16 -38.60 13.52 1.20
C THR A 16 -39.39 14.83 1.09
N GLY A 17 -40.55 14.77 0.43
CA GLY A 17 -41.55 15.84 0.46
C GLY A 17 -42.57 15.60 1.58
N LEU A 18 -42.65 16.52 2.54
CA LEU A 18 -43.86 16.70 3.35
C LEU A 18 -44.62 17.88 2.76
N ALA A 19 -45.73 17.59 2.08
CA ALA A 19 -46.67 18.60 1.60
C ALA A 19 -47.55 19.08 2.76
N SER A 20 -47.36 20.32 3.18
CA SER A 20 -48.35 21.09 3.94
C SER A 20 -48.82 22.23 3.03
N CYS A 21 -50.02 22.12 2.50
CA CYS A 21 -50.62 23.19 1.69
C CYS A 21 -51.07 24.33 2.61
N SER A 22 -50.46 25.50 2.46
CA SER A 22 -51.15 26.77 2.62
C SER A 22 -51.09 27.49 1.28
N ASP A 23 -52.26 27.82 0.72
CA ASP A 23 -52.41 28.72 -0.42
C ASP A 23 -51.68 30.04 -0.10
N ASP A 24 -50.64 30.34 -0.86
CA ASP A 24 -50.10 31.68 -1.02
C ASP A 24 -49.38 31.74 -2.38
N ASP A 25 -49.72 32.75 -3.17
CA ASP A 25 -49.30 32.95 -4.57
C ASP A 25 -47.81 32.67 -4.79
N SER A 26 -47.46 31.51 -5.34
CA SER A 26 -46.09 31.16 -5.71
C SER A 26 -45.89 31.27 -7.22
N ASP A 27 -44.97 32.14 -7.60
CA ASP A 27 -44.45 32.31 -8.95
C ASP A 27 -43.95 30.93 -9.48
N ASP A 28 -44.76 30.26 -10.31
CA ASP A 28 -44.59 28.88 -10.81
C ASP A 28 -43.34 28.64 -11.70
N ASN A 29 -42.37 29.56 -11.71
CA ASN A 29 -41.18 29.53 -12.56
C ASN A 29 -39.84 29.55 -11.81
N VAL A 30 -39.82 29.41 -10.47
CA VAL A 30 -38.54 29.32 -9.74
C VAL A 30 -37.98 27.91 -9.88
N LEU A 31 -36.87 27.77 -10.63
CA LEU A 31 -36.14 26.52 -10.76
C LEU A 31 -35.50 26.13 -9.42
N PRO A 32 -35.47 24.84 -9.04
CA PRO A 32 -34.90 24.42 -7.77
C PRO A 32 -33.39 24.63 -7.74
N LEU A 33 -32.85 24.93 -6.55
CA LEU A 33 -31.42 24.96 -6.28
C LEU A 33 -30.78 23.64 -6.72
N SER A 34 -29.75 23.73 -7.55
CA SER A 34 -29.02 22.55 -8.04
C SER A 34 -27.53 22.71 -7.78
N VAL A 35 -26.86 21.59 -7.48
CA VAL A 35 -25.44 21.53 -7.21
C VAL A 35 -24.83 20.37 -7.98
N SER A 36 -23.65 20.60 -8.57
CA SER A 36 -22.82 19.54 -9.14
C SER A 36 -21.33 19.82 -8.92
N ILE A 37 -20.52 18.78 -8.89
CA ILE A 37 -19.06 18.89 -8.86
C ILE A 37 -18.54 18.62 -10.27
N VAL A 38 -17.68 19.49 -10.78
CA VAL A 38 -17.04 19.32 -12.09
C VAL A 38 -16.17 18.07 -12.03
N ASN A 39 -16.45 17.11 -12.93
CA ASN A 39 -15.85 15.77 -12.92
C ASN A 39 -16.04 15.04 -11.57
N GLY A 40 -17.21 15.20 -10.94
CA GLY A 40 -17.55 14.60 -9.64
C GLY A 40 -17.68 13.07 -9.62
N ASP A 41 -17.24 12.36 -10.66
CA ASP A 41 -17.05 10.91 -10.62
C ASP A 41 -15.90 10.55 -9.66
N LYS A 42 -15.79 9.27 -9.29
CA LYS A 42 -14.69 8.77 -8.45
C LYS A 42 -13.33 9.21 -9.03
N GLN A 43 -12.49 9.80 -8.18
CA GLN A 43 -11.14 10.24 -8.51
C GLN A 43 -10.11 9.37 -7.80
N ASP A 44 -8.94 9.18 -8.42
CA ASP A 44 -7.77 8.54 -7.81
C ASP A 44 -6.59 9.51 -7.87
N ILE A 45 -5.91 9.75 -6.74
CA ILE A 45 -4.72 10.62 -6.67
C ILE A 45 -3.62 9.97 -5.84
N ALA A 46 -2.36 10.16 -6.25
CA ALA A 46 -1.23 9.74 -5.43
C ALA A 46 -1.06 10.66 -4.21
N LEU A 47 -0.69 10.10 -3.06
CA LEU A 47 -0.34 10.86 -1.87
C LEU A 47 0.78 11.88 -2.17
N GLY A 48 0.68 13.08 -1.62
CA GLY A 48 1.59 14.20 -1.91
C GLY A 48 1.18 15.07 -3.11
N ASN A 49 0.22 14.62 -3.93
CA ASN A 49 -0.40 15.46 -4.96
C ASN A 49 -1.66 16.16 -4.45
N THR A 50 -2.03 17.25 -5.12
CA THR A 50 -3.27 18.00 -4.83
C THR A 50 -4.33 17.78 -5.92
N LEU A 51 -5.61 17.81 -5.54
CA LEU A 51 -6.75 17.77 -6.44
C LEU A 51 -7.55 19.06 -6.36
N ALA A 52 -7.71 19.76 -7.48
CA ALA A 52 -8.59 20.91 -7.56
C ALA A 52 -10.03 20.46 -7.84
N LEU A 53 -10.94 20.82 -6.94
CA LEU A 53 -12.37 20.57 -7.03
C LEU A 53 -13.10 21.89 -7.31
N GLU A 54 -14.09 21.84 -8.19
CA GLU A 54 -14.92 22.99 -8.55
C GLU A 54 -16.39 22.58 -8.48
N ALA A 55 -17.18 23.34 -7.72
CA ALA A 55 -18.61 23.18 -7.64
C ALA A 55 -19.32 24.15 -8.57
N LYS A 56 -20.44 23.70 -9.13
CA LYS A 56 -21.39 24.53 -9.88
C LYS A 56 -22.69 24.57 -9.12
N VAL A 57 -23.20 25.78 -8.92
CA VAL A 57 -24.49 26.06 -8.27
C VAL A 57 -25.38 26.72 -9.31
N GLU A 58 -26.58 26.17 -9.52
CA GLU A 58 -27.60 26.75 -10.40
C GLU A 58 -28.83 27.12 -9.57
N ASN A 59 -29.51 28.21 -9.96
CA ASN A 59 -30.71 28.72 -9.27
C ASN A 59 -30.47 29.00 -7.77
N GLY A 60 -29.26 29.45 -7.45
CA GLY A 60 -28.78 29.69 -6.09
C GLY A 60 -28.22 31.10 -5.94
N GLU A 61 -28.90 32.11 -6.47
CA GLU A 61 -28.49 33.50 -6.26
C GLU A 61 -28.33 33.79 -4.76
N ASN A 62 -27.15 34.29 -4.37
CA ASN A 62 -26.77 34.52 -2.96
C ASN A 62 -26.71 33.26 -2.09
N ALA A 63 -26.58 32.06 -2.67
CA ALA A 63 -26.38 30.84 -1.91
C ALA A 63 -25.09 30.93 -1.07
N ARG A 64 -25.19 30.49 0.18
CA ARG A 64 -24.02 30.20 1.02
C ARG A 64 -23.53 28.80 0.68
N ASN A 65 -22.20 28.64 0.61
CA ASN A 65 -21.57 27.41 0.14
C ASN A 65 -20.65 26.84 1.21
N GLU A 66 -20.51 25.52 1.25
CA GLU A 66 -19.48 24.87 2.02
C GLU A 66 -18.99 23.56 1.39
N TRP A 67 -17.70 23.33 1.51
CA TRP A 67 -17.06 22.03 1.34
C TRP A 67 -16.86 21.42 2.72
N VAL A 68 -17.24 20.15 2.85
CA VAL A 68 -17.08 19.34 4.06
C VAL A 68 -16.25 18.11 3.72
N LEU A 69 -15.23 17.86 4.53
CA LEU A 69 -14.40 16.66 4.51
C LEU A 69 -14.42 16.06 5.91
N ASN A 70 -14.76 14.77 6.04
CA ASN A 70 -14.85 14.08 7.34
C ASN A 70 -15.71 14.81 8.39
N ASN A 71 -16.84 15.39 7.96
CA ASN A 71 -17.75 16.23 8.76
C ASN A 71 -17.17 17.57 9.25
N GLU A 72 -15.99 17.96 8.80
CA GLU A 72 -15.40 19.28 9.07
C GLU A 72 -15.46 20.18 7.85
N LYS A 73 -15.83 21.44 8.05
CA LYS A 73 -15.86 22.44 6.99
C LYS A 73 -14.45 22.85 6.60
N VAL A 74 -14.09 22.65 5.34
CA VAL A 74 -12.74 22.92 4.80
C VAL A 74 -12.68 24.13 3.87
N SER A 75 -13.79 24.54 3.28
CA SER A 75 -13.85 25.74 2.41
C SER A 75 -15.28 26.25 2.29
N THR A 76 -15.45 27.52 1.90
CA THR A 76 -16.74 28.12 1.50
C THR A 76 -16.73 28.65 0.07
N GLU A 77 -15.61 28.51 -0.64
CA GLU A 77 -15.44 28.94 -2.02
C GLU A 77 -16.03 27.90 -2.98
N LEU A 78 -16.39 28.31 -4.21
CA LEU A 78 -16.79 27.35 -5.25
C LEU A 78 -15.63 26.44 -5.70
N LYS A 79 -14.38 26.83 -5.41
CA LYS A 79 -13.18 26.04 -5.69
C LYS A 79 -12.52 25.60 -4.38
N TYR A 80 -12.12 24.35 -4.32
CA TYR A 80 -11.41 23.78 -3.18
C TYR A 80 -10.23 22.95 -3.68
N THR A 81 -9.04 23.18 -3.12
CA THR A 81 -7.87 22.35 -3.39
C THR A 81 -7.70 21.34 -2.27
N PHE A 82 -8.01 20.08 -2.56
CA PHE A 82 -7.79 18.96 -1.67
C PHE A 82 -6.30 18.56 -1.70
N ALA A 83 -5.67 18.50 -0.53
CA ALA A 83 -4.29 18.09 -0.33
C ALA A 83 -4.26 17.04 0.79
N PRO A 84 -4.34 15.73 0.48
CA PRO A 84 -4.35 14.68 1.49
C PRO A 84 -2.99 14.52 2.15
N GLU A 85 -3.01 14.30 3.46
CA GLU A 85 -1.83 13.94 4.26
C GLU A 85 -1.70 12.42 4.46
N LYS A 86 -2.76 11.66 4.19
CA LYS A 86 -2.79 10.19 4.33
C LYS A 86 -3.45 9.52 3.12
N ALA A 87 -3.00 8.32 2.79
CA ALA A 87 -3.74 7.47 1.87
C ALA A 87 -5.10 7.08 2.45
N GLY A 88 -5.99 6.60 1.59
CA GLY A 88 -7.33 6.17 1.96
C GLY A 88 -8.41 6.74 1.07
N THR A 89 -9.65 6.36 1.35
CA THR A 89 -10.83 6.86 0.62
C THR A 89 -11.46 8.02 1.38
N TYR A 90 -11.61 9.14 0.68
CA TYR A 90 -12.20 10.37 1.20
C TYR A 90 -13.52 10.64 0.49
N GLU A 91 -14.56 10.96 1.25
CA GLU A 91 -15.78 11.55 0.71
C GLU A 91 -15.74 13.05 0.97
N ILE A 92 -15.76 13.84 -0.11
CA ILE A 92 -15.79 15.30 -0.05
C ILE A 92 -17.15 15.75 -0.53
N LYS A 93 -17.91 16.39 0.35
CA LYS A 93 -19.25 16.90 0.07
C LYS A 93 -19.22 18.41 -0.14
N PHE A 94 -19.90 18.88 -1.17
CA PHE A 94 -20.22 20.29 -1.33
C PHE A 94 -21.72 20.50 -1.12
N THR A 95 -22.07 21.53 -0.35
CA THR A 95 -23.46 21.92 -0.10
C THR A 95 -23.64 23.41 -0.37
N ALA A 96 -24.71 23.75 -1.10
CA ALA A 96 -25.18 25.11 -1.25
C ALA A 96 -26.51 25.26 -0.49
N TYR A 97 -26.72 26.43 0.11
CA TYR A 97 -27.94 26.73 0.85
C TYR A 97 -28.47 28.12 0.49
N THR A 98 -29.78 28.24 0.37
CA THR A 98 -30.51 29.51 0.39
C THR A 98 -31.30 29.62 1.69
N ASP A 99 -32.20 30.60 1.80
CA ASP A 99 -33.12 30.69 2.95
C ASP A 99 -34.24 29.62 2.90
N LYS A 100 -34.46 29.02 1.73
CA LYS A 100 -35.57 28.09 1.48
C LYS A 100 -35.11 26.67 1.14
N ASP A 101 -33.96 26.54 0.48
CA ASP A 101 -33.50 25.29 -0.12
C ASP A 101 -32.06 24.94 0.25
N GLU A 102 -31.77 23.64 0.17
CA GLU A 102 -30.44 23.05 0.30
C GLU A 102 -30.22 22.04 -0.83
N ALA A 103 -29.05 22.07 -1.46
CA ALA A 103 -28.65 21.09 -2.45
C ALA A 103 -27.18 20.69 -2.22
N SER A 104 -26.85 19.42 -2.47
CA SER A 104 -25.49 18.92 -2.28
C SER A 104 -25.07 17.92 -3.33
N ALA A 105 -23.76 17.81 -3.51
CA ALA A 105 -23.10 16.77 -4.29
C ALA A 105 -21.86 16.28 -3.55
N SER A 106 -21.47 15.03 -3.78
CA SER A 106 -20.27 14.43 -3.19
C SER A 106 -19.37 13.87 -4.27
N VAL A 107 -18.06 13.86 -3.99
CA VAL A 107 -17.05 13.17 -4.79
C VAL A 107 -16.27 12.22 -3.88
N THR A 108 -16.05 11.00 -4.34
CA THR A 108 -15.17 10.04 -3.68
C THR A 108 -13.78 10.14 -4.28
N VAL A 109 -12.78 10.43 -3.45
CA VAL A 109 -11.37 10.51 -3.84
C VAL A 109 -10.62 9.40 -3.13
N ASN A 110 -10.03 8.49 -3.89
CA ASN A 110 -9.13 7.46 -3.37
C ASN A 110 -7.69 7.95 -3.48
N VAL A 111 -7.04 8.09 -2.35
CA VAL A 111 -5.65 8.53 -2.22
C VAL A 111 -4.79 7.30 -2.01
N TYR A 112 -3.76 7.09 -2.83
CA TYR A 112 -2.93 5.89 -2.77
C TYR A 112 -1.44 6.24 -2.71
N MET A 113 -0.64 5.33 -2.14
CA MET A 113 0.81 5.41 -2.22
C MET A 113 1.28 5.01 -3.61
N ALA A 114 1.98 5.92 -4.29
CA ALA A 114 2.54 5.65 -5.61
C ALA A 114 3.97 5.12 -5.48
N TYR A 115 4.25 4.00 -6.14
CA TYR A 115 5.58 3.41 -6.21
C TYR A 115 6.09 3.51 -7.66
N PRO A 116 7.20 4.24 -7.92
CA PRO A 116 7.71 4.40 -9.27
C PRO A 116 8.31 3.09 -9.78
N ALA A 117 8.16 2.84 -11.07
CA ALA A 117 8.70 1.64 -11.71
C ALA A 117 10.24 1.65 -11.70
N VAL A 118 10.84 0.47 -11.52
CA VAL A 118 12.29 0.27 -11.50
C VAL A 118 12.69 -0.53 -12.73
N LYS A 119 13.66 -0.02 -13.49
CA LYS A 119 14.31 -0.70 -14.63
C LYS A 119 15.81 -0.83 -14.42
N SER A 120 16.37 -0.04 -13.51
CA SER A 120 17.76 -0.10 -13.07
C SER A 120 17.90 0.37 -11.62
N MET A 121 19.07 0.14 -11.02
CA MET A 121 19.39 0.65 -9.68
C MET A 121 19.28 2.18 -9.58
N ASP A 122 19.45 2.91 -10.68
CA ASP A 122 19.33 4.38 -10.69
C ASP A 122 17.88 4.85 -10.45
N ASP A 123 16.89 3.96 -10.68
CA ASP A 123 15.47 4.24 -10.42
C ASP A 123 15.08 4.00 -8.95
N ILE A 124 15.94 3.33 -8.17
CA ILE A 124 15.68 3.06 -6.75
C ILE A 124 15.79 4.35 -5.95
N GLN A 125 14.71 4.69 -5.26
CA GLN A 125 14.55 5.91 -4.47
C GLN A 125 14.98 5.74 -3.00
N PHE A 126 14.85 4.53 -2.44
CA PHE A 126 15.21 4.27 -1.04
C PHE A 126 16.57 3.58 -0.97
N TRP A 127 17.58 4.26 -0.41
CA TRP A 127 18.93 3.73 -0.21
C TRP A 127 19.34 3.73 1.25
N THR A 128 19.94 2.63 1.70
CA THR A 128 20.49 2.46 3.05
C THR A 128 21.99 2.22 3.01
N GLY A 129 22.70 2.71 4.01
CA GLY A 129 24.15 2.53 4.13
C GLY A 129 24.97 3.48 3.27
N GLU A 130 26.29 3.36 3.37
CA GLU A 130 27.25 4.23 2.71
C GLU A 130 28.44 3.41 2.20
N GLY A 131 29.00 3.83 1.07
CA GLY A 131 30.19 3.23 0.48
C GLY A 131 30.11 3.13 -1.04
N GLU A 132 31.22 2.66 -1.62
CA GLU A 132 31.42 2.50 -3.05
C GLU A 132 30.71 1.27 -3.62
N CYS A 133 30.49 0.26 -2.78
CA CYS A 133 29.77 -0.94 -3.17
C CYS A 133 28.27 -0.76 -3.00
N GLN A 134 27.50 -1.42 -3.86
CA GLN A 134 26.04 -1.35 -3.83
C GLN A 134 25.37 -2.64 -4.29
N SER A 135 24.16 -2.90 -3.81
CA SER A 135 23.27 -4.00 -4.19
C SER A 135 21.82 -3.56 -4.05
N ALA A 136 20.90 -4.37 -4.57
CA ALA A 136 19.47 -4.16 -4.42
C ALA A 136 18.80 -5.35 -3.74
N LEU A 137 17.91 -5.06 -2.80
CA LEU A 137 16.96 -6.00 -2.23
C LEU A 137 15.62 -5.81 -2.95
N ALA A 138 14.96 -6.90 -3.33
CA ALA A 138 13.57 -6.89 -3.78
C ALA A 138 12.73 -7.86 -2.93
N VAL A 139 11.51 -7.48 -2.56
CA VAL A 139 10.58 -8.33 -1.83
C VAL A 139 9.23 -8.33 -2.53
N GLN A 140 8.74 -9.52 -2.86
CA GLN A 140 7.47 -9.75 -3.52
C GLN A 140 6.42 -10.23 -2.54
N TRP A 141 5.28 -9.53 -2.51
CA TRP A 141 4.03 -10.02 -1.95
C TRP A 141 3.04 -10.27 -3.08
N ILE A 142 2.19 -11.27 -2.90
CA ILE A 142 1.07 -11.55 -3.80
C ILE A 142 -0.22 -11.47 -2.99
N SER A 143 -1.13 -10.59 -3.38
CA SER A 143 -2.46 -10.52 -2.77
C SER A 143 -3.42 -11.54 -3.39
N GLY A 144 -4.28 -12.14 -2.56
CA GLY A 144 -5.25 -13.15 -2.98
C GLY A 144 -4.67 -14.56 -3.08
N ASP A 145 -5.48 -15.50 -3.60
CA ASP A 145 -5.18 -16.94 -3.51
C ASP A 145 -4.49 -17.53 -4.77
N GLU A 146 -4.38 -16.76 -5.85
CA GLU A 146 -3.81 -17.21 -7.14
C GLU A 146 -2.31 -16.90 -7.24
N TRP A 147 -1.49 -17.67 -6.52
CA TRP A 147 -0.05 -17.43 -6.40
C TRP A 147 0.82 -18.04 -7.51
N GLU A 148 0.31 -19.04 -8.25
CA GLU A 148 1.05 -19.71 -9.34
C GLU A 148 1.07 -18.86 -10.63
N SER A 149 0.08 -18.00 -10.82
CA SER A 149 -0.07 -17.14 -12.00
C SER A 149 -0.87 -15.89 -11.63
N PRO A 150 -0.32 -15.03 -10.75
CA PRO A 150 -1.04 -13.87 -10.24
C PRO A 150 -1.29 -12.84 -11.36
N ALA A 151 -2.42 -12.17 -11.30
CA ALA A 151 -2.65 -10.96 -12.09
C ALA A 151 -1.70 -9.85 -11.64
N LYS A 152 -1.31 -8.96 -12.56
CA LYS A 152 -0.39 -7.85 -12.28
C LYS A 152 -0.77 -7.02 -11.06
N ASP A 153 -2.05 -6.68 -10.93
CA ASP A 153 -2.54 -5.83 -9.84
C ASP A 153 -2.43 -6.50 -8.46
N ASN A 154 -2.23 -7.83 -8.43
CA ASN A 154 -2.03 -8.60 -7.21
C ASN A 154 -0.56 -8.80 -6.84
N VAL A 155 0.38 -8.28 -7.63
CA VAL A 155 1.81 -8.47 -7.38
C VAL A 155 2.44 -7.17 -6.93
N HIS A 156 3.08 -7.23 -5.77
CA HIS A 156 3.72 -6.09 -5.14
C HIS A 156 5.20 -6.43 -4.95
N LEU A 157 6.03 -6.03 -5.91
CA LEU A 157 7.48 -6.26 -5.87
C LEU A 157 8.21 -4.94 -5.59
N LEU A 158 8.45 -4.66 -4.32
CA LEU A 158 9.17 -3.45 -3.91
C LEU A 158 10.66 -3.71 -3.85
N SER A 159 11.44 -2.64 -4.03
CA SER A 159 12.90 -2.70 -4.00
C SER A 159 13.53 -1.56 -3.20
N TRP A 160 14.68 -1.88 -2.61
CA TRP A 160 15.53 -0.99 -1.83
C TRP A 160 16.98 -1.15 -2.27
N GLY A 161 17.75 -0.09 -2.16
CA GLY A 161 19.17 -0.08 -2.42
C GLY A 161 19.97 -0.16 -1.12
N TYR A 162 21.12 -0.83 -1.17
CA TYR A 162 22.04 -0.94 -0.05
C TYR A 162 23.47 -0.62 -0.48
N ARG A 163 24.22 0.10 0.35
CA ARG A 163 25.61 0.50 0.10
C ARG A 163 26.53 0.10 1.26
N TRP A 164 27.76 -0.26 0.91
CA TRP A 164 28.81 -0.63 1.88
C TRP A 164 30.21 -0.32 1.35
N LYS A 165 31.19 -0.30 2.25
CA LYS A 165 32.62 -0.25 1.88
C LYS A 165 33.10 -1.64 1.52
N ALA A 166 33.94 -1.79 0.50
CA ALA A 166 34.41 -3.09 0.05
C ALA A 166 35.04 -3.95 1.15
N SER A 167 35.64 -3.34 2.19
CA SER A 167 36.23 -4.03 3.34
C SER A 167 35.24 -4.71 4.29
N ASP A 168 33.96 -4.32 4.24
CA ASP A 168 32.98 -4.71 5.25
C ASP A 168 32.31 -6.05 4.92
N GLU A 169 32.41 -6.49 3.66
CA GLU A 169 32.00 -7.83 3.20
C GLU A 169 30.61 -8.29 3.71
N PRO A 170 29.56 -7.46 3.64
CA PRO A 170 28.26 -7.77 4.23
C PRO A 170 27.56 -8.91 3.49
N THR A 171 26.64 -9.54 4.20
CA THR A 171 25.78 -10.62 3.71
C THR A 171 24.39 -10.11 3.31
N GLY A 172 23.67 -10.90 2.50
CA GLY A 172 22.27 -10.60 2.15
C GLY A 172 21.38 -10.44 3.38
N HIS A 173 21.62 -11.22 4.45
CA HIS A 173 20.90 -11.07 5.72
C HIS A 173 21.19 -9.72 6.38
N GLN A 174 22.44 -9.27 6.43
CA GLN A 174 22.79 -7.97 7.01
C GLN A 174 22.19 -6.81 6.21
N MET A 175 22.11 -6.92 4.89
CA MET A 175 21.40 -5.93 4.07
C MET A 175 19.91 -5.85 4.44
N ILE A 176 19.23 -6.99 4.59
CA ILE A 176 17.81 -7.03 4.99
C ILE A 176 17.61 -6.32 6.34
N LEU A 177 18.42 -6.65 7.35
CA LEU A 177 18.31 -6.02 8.67
C LEU A 177 18.63 -4.52 8.64
N ALA A 178 19.62 -4.12 7.82
CA ALA A 178 19.96 -2.71 7.67
C ALA A 178 18.80 -1.92 7.03
N ILE A 179 18.15 -2.48 6.01
CA ILE A 179 16.99 -1.87 5.36
C ILE A 179 15.79 -1.80 6.31
N ALA A 180 15.49 -2.88 7.05
CA ALA A 180 14.41 -2.89 8.05
C ALA A 180 14.61 -1.81 9.14
N LYS A 181 15.86 -1.59 9.53
CA LYS A 181 16.21 -0.51 10.46
C LYS A 181 16.00 0.89 9.87
N ALA A 182 16.22 1.04 8.57
CA ALA A 182 16.20 2.34 7.90
C ALA A 182 14.80 2.74 7.38
N ASP A 183 14.01 1.79 6.88
CA ASP A 183 12.66 2.03 6.38
C ASP A 183 11.63 1.67 7.46
N PRO A 184 10.98 2.67 8.10
CA PRO A 184 10.03 2.42 9.19
C PRO A 184 8.76 1.69 8.76
N ARG A 185 8.56 1.46 7.46
CA ARG A 185 7.44 0.68 6.93
C ARG A 185 7.83 -0.75 6.61
N PHE A 186 9.11 -1.14 6.70
CA PHE A 186 9.57 -2.48 6.34
C PHE A 186 9.87 -3.31 7.59
N PHE A 187 9.16 -4.43 7.73
CA PHE A 187 9.17 -5.26 8.92
C PHE A 187 9.66 -6.68 8.60
N VAL A 188 10.43 -7.27 9.51
CA VAL A 188 11.02 -8.59 9.30
C VAL A 188 10.82 -9.46 10.55
N LEU A 189 10.31 -10.68 10.34
CA LEU A 189 10.43 -11.74 11.33
C LEU A 189 11.68 -12.56 11.01
N VAL A 190 12.52 -12.76 12.03
CA VAL A 190 13.64 -13.71 11.99
C VAL A 190 13.42 -14.79 13.04
N GLY A 191 13.91 -15.99 12.77
CA GLY A 191 13.82 -17.10 13.72
C GLY A 191 15.05 -18.00 13.64
N PRO A 192 15.11 -19.06 14.47
CA PRO A 192 16.21 -20.01 14.43
C PRO A 192 16.33 -20.71 13.07
N GLY A 193 17.54 -20.73 12.51
CA GLY A 193 17.86 -21.46 11.29
C GLY A 193 18.11 -22.95 11.54
N PHE A 194 18.78 -23.61 10.59
CA PHE A 194 19.05 -25.05 10.64
C PHE A 194 20.20 -25.45 11.57
N SER A 195 20.98 -24.48 12.05
CA SER A 195 22.04 -24.66 13.05
C SER A 195 21.81 -23.75 14.25
N SER A 196 22.36 -24.11 15.41
CA SER A 196 22.11 -23.43 16.69
C SER A 196 22.42 -21.93 16.67
N ASP A 197 23.37 -21.51 15.84
CA ASP A 197 23.85 -20.13 15.80
C ASP A 197 23.42 -19.39 14.52
N SER A 198 22.59 -20.04 13.68
CA SER A 198 22.08 -19.43 12.45
C SER A 198 20.69 -18.84 12.64
N GLN A 199 20.44 -17.74 11.96
CA GLN A 199 19.10 -17.16 11.82
C GLN A 199 18.58 -17.38 10.40
N SER A 200 17.25 -17.45 10.28
CA SER A 200 16.54 -17.53 9.03
C SER A 200 15.44 -16.48 9.00
N ILE A 201 15.18 -15.93 7.82
CA ILE A 201 14.02 -15.08 7.60
C ILE A 201 12.76 -15.94 7.70
N ARG A 202 11.79 -15.45 8.48
CA ARG A 202 10.48 -16.08 8.68
C ARG A 202 9.38 -15.31 7.98
N GLY A 203 9.53 -14.02 7.76
CA GLY A 203 8.51 -13.23 7.09
C GLY A 203 8.94 -11.80 6.82
N PHE A 204 8.25 -11.20 5.86
CA PHE A 204 8.35 -9.79 5.51
C PHE A 204 6.98 -9.13 5.60
N GLY A 205 6.95 -7.98 6.26
CA GLY A 205 5.80 -7.10 6.37
C GLY A 205 6.09 -5.74 5.76
N TYR A 206 5.05 -5.07 5.28
CA TYR A 206 5.18 -3.71 4.78
C TYR A 206 3.91 -2.88 5.02
N ASP A 207 4.05 -1.70 5.63
CA ASP A 207 3.00 -0.66 5.67
C ASP A 207 2.87 -0.06 4.26
N ALA A 208 1.93 -0.61 3.50
CA ALA A 208 1.83 -0.37 2.06
C ALA A 208 0.97 0.83 1.72
N ASN A 209 0.03 1.19 2.60
CA ASN A 209 -0.80 2.38 2.47
C ASN A 209 -0.10 3.64 3.05
N GLY A 210 1.00 3.47 3.79
CA GLY A 210 1.79 4.55 4.36
C GLY A 210 1.05 5.33 5.45
N ASP A 211 0.12 4.70 6.16
CA ASP A 211 -0.65 5.36 7.21
C ASP A 211 0.08 5.47 8.55
N GLY A 212 1.26 4.82 8.65
CA GLY A 212 2.13 4.80 9.82
C GLY A 212 1.76 3.71 10.83
N SER A 213 0.84 2.82 10.48
CA SER A 213 0.40 1.70 11.30
C SER A 213 0.81 0.39 10.62
N PHE A 214 1.22 -0.58 11.43
CA PHE A 214 1.44 -1.94 10.96
C PHE A 214 1.20 -2.89 12.12
N SER A 215 0.49 -4.00 11.86
CA SER A 215 0.31 -5.05 12.85
C SER A 215 -0.05 -6.38 12.19
N ILE A 216 0.53 -7.45 12.70
CA ILE A 216 0.26 -8.83 12.27
C ILE A 216 -0.29 -9.65 13.42
N LYS A 217 -1.25 -10.52 13.11
CA LYS A 217 -1.90 -11.39 14.09
C LYS A 217 -1.84 -12.84 13.65
N ASN A 218 -1.41 -13.70 14.57
CA ASN A 218 -1.47 -15.14 14.39
C ASN A 218 -2.91 -15.64 14.57
N GLY A 219 -3.47 -16.26 13.53
CA GLY A 219 -4.85 -16.76 13.54
C GLY A 219 -5.09 -17.91 14.53
N THR A 220 -4.05 -18.69 14.87
CA THR A 220 -4.16 -19.86 15.75
C THR A 220 -3.85 -19.52 17.20
N THR A 221 -2.75 -18.83 17.47
CA THR A 221 -2.30 -18.52 18.83
C THR A 221 -2.89 -17.21 19.37
N SER A 222 -3.47 -16.38 18.50
CA SER A 222 -3.94 -15.01 18.80
C SER A 222 -2.83 -14.04 19.23
N VAL A 223 -1.55 -14.42 19.14
CA VAL A 223 -0.42 -13.49 19.30
C VAL A 223 -0.54 -12.38 18.26
N THR A 224 -0.31 -11.14 18.68
CA THR A 224 -0.32 -9.96 17.83
C THR A 224 1.00 -9.23 18.03
N TYR A 225 1.61 -8.80 16.93
CA TYR A 225 2.76 -7.91 16.94
C TYR A 225 2.37 -6.62 16.25
N ASP A 226 2.49 -5.51 16.96
CA ASP A 226 2.30 -4.18 16.42
C ASP A 226 3.67 -3.58 16.03
N ALA A 227 3.68 -2.52 15.23
CA ALA A 227 4.91 -1.86 14.76
C ALA A 227 5.91 -1.54 15.88
N ALA A 228 5.44 -1.23 17.09
CA ALA A 228 6.28 -0.92 18.25
C ALA A 228 7.03 -2.15 18.83
N ASP A 229 6.57 -3.37 18.55
CA ASP A 229 7.25 -4.60 18.97
C ASP A 229 8.48 -4.91 18.10
N PHE A 230 8.53 -4.36 16.88
CA PHE A 230 9.66 -4.50 15.97
C PHE A 230 10.78 -3.54 16.36
N VAL A 231 11.84 -4.09 16.96
CA VAL A 231 13.04 -3.33 17.30
C VAL A 231 13.93 -3.22 16.06
N ASP A 232 14.21 -2.00 15.60
CA ASP A 232 14.90 -1.74 14.34
C ASP A 232 14.20 -2.44 13.14
N GLY A 233 12.86 -2.51 13.16
CA GLY A 233 12.08 -3.17 12.11
C GLY A 233 12.08 -4.71 12.20
N VAL A 234 12.60 -5.29 13.28
CA VAL A 234 12.81 -6.75 13.39
C VAL A 234 12.23 -7.32 14.69
N ILE A 235 11.59 -8.48 14.59
CA ILE A 235 11.32 -9.36 15.74
C ILE A 235 12.09 -10.66 15.55
N THR A 236 12.75 -11.11 16.62
CA THR A 236 13.36 -12.44 16.68
C THR A 236 12.44 -13.40 17.41
N LEU A 237 11.87 -14.34 16.67
CA LEU A 237 11.02 -15.41 17.19
C LEU A 237 11.83 -16.41 18.02
N SER A 238 11.17 -16.98 19.03
CA SER A 238 11.69 -18.13 19.79
C SER A 238 11.51 -19.42 19.00
N GLY A 239 12.17 -20.51 19.41
CA GLY A 239 12.16 -21.78 18.67
C GLY A 239 10.79 -22.47 18.52
N ASP A 240 9.81 -22.09 19.35
CA ASP A 240 8.46 -22.66 19.29
C ASP A 240 7.55 -21.92 18.30
N ASP A 241 7.89 -20.69 17.91
CA ASP A 241 7.15 -19.92 16.92
C ASP A 241 7.82 -20.06 15.53
N SER A 242 7.11 -20.74 14.63
CA SER A 242 7.57 -20.96 13.26
C SER A 242 7.38 -19.73 12.36
N GLY A 243 6.59 -18.74 12.78
CA GLY A 243 6.16 -17.63 11.93
C GLY A 243 4.97 -17.98 11.03
N ASP A 244 4.41 -19.19 11.13
CA ASP A 244 3.21 -19.59 10.38
C ASP A 244 1.94 -18.96 10.97
N GLY A 245 0.93 -18.75 10.12
CA GLY A 245 -0.40 -18.32 10.54
C GLY A 245 -0.55 -16.83 10.88
N TYR A 246 0.51 -16.02 10.72
CA TYR A 246 0.41 -14.56 10.80
C TYR A 246 -0.21 -13.98 9.53
N ALA A 247 -1.06 -12.96 9.71
CA ALA A 247 -1.68 -12.17 8.65
C ALA A 247 -1.75 -10.70 9.08
N PRO A 248 -1.78 -9.74 8.15
CA PRO A 248 -1.89 -8.34 8.50
C PRO A 248 -3.28 -8.04 9.06
N THR A 249 -3.35 -7.13 10.02
CA THR A 249 -4.63 -6.71 10.62
C THR A 249 -5.30 -5.59 9.81
N ASP A 250 -4.51 -4.77 9.12
CA ASP A 250 -4.99 -3.89 8.04
C ASP A 250 -4.88 -4.64 6.70
N PRO A 251 -6.00 -4.87 5.98
CA PRO A 251 -5.96 -5.51 4.66
C PRO A 251 -5.25 -4.69 3.58
N ALA A 252 -4.94 -3.41 3.83
CA ALA A 252 -4.14 -2.59 2.93
C ALA A 252 -2.62 -2.84 3.07
N ASP A 253 -2.18 -3.47 4.15
CA ASP A 253 -0.78 -3.81 4.39
C ASP A 253 -0.38 -5.16 3.80
N TYR A 254 0.93 -5.31 3.59
CA TYR A 254 1.49 -6.55 3.06
C TYR A 254 2.10 -7.39 4.17
N TRP A 255 1.87 -8.69 4.09
CA TRP A 255 2.54 -9.68 4.91
C TRP A 255 2.71 -10.97 4.13
N ALA A 256 3.90 -11.55 4.20
CA ALA A 256 4.11 -12.93 3.80
C ALA A 256 5.20 -13.55 4.67
N GLY A 257 4.89 -14.68 5.29
CA GLY A 257 5.78 -15.35 6.22
C GLY A 257 5.27 -16.71 6.65
N GLY A 258 6.18 -17.54 7.13
CA GLY A 258 5.94 -18.91 7.53
C GLY A 258 7.22 -19.74 7.52
N TRP A 259 7.05 -20.99 7.90
CA TRP A 259 8.10 -22.00 7.78
C TRP A 259 7.57 -23.36 7.34
N TYR A 260 6.40 -23.79 7.81
CA TYR A 260 5.85 -25.11 7.53
C TYR A 260 4.61 -25.08 6.62
N GLU A 261 3.79 -24.03 6.67
CA GLU A 261 2.60 -23.89 5.81
C GLU A 261 2.96 -23.27 4.45
N GLY A 262 3.94 -22.39 4.48
CA GLY A 262 4.71 -21.86 3.36
C GLY A 262 5.96 -21.20 3.92
N TYR A 263 6.80 -20.63 3.06
CA TYR A 263 8.07 -20.06 3.50
C TYR A 263 8.54 -18.94 2.57
N CYS A 264 9.33 -18.03 3.12
CA CYS A 264 10.04 -17.04 2.34
C CYS A 264 11.12 -17.73 1.51
N THR A 265 11.03 -17.60 0.19
CA THR A 265 11.98 -18.15 -0.78
C THR A 265 12.93 -17.07 -1.25
N TYR A 266 14.21 -17.42 -1.32
CA TYR A 266 15.31 -16.50 -1.62
C TYR A 266 15.85 -16.76 -3.01
N TYR A 267 16.02 -15.69 -3.77
CA TYR A 267 16.42 -15.71 -5.17
C TYR A 267 17.55 -14.73 -5.44
N LEU A 268 18.34 -15.05 -6.46
CA LEU A 268 19.45 -14.22 -6.94
C LEU A 268 19.23 -13.90 -8.41
N GLY A 269 19.43 -12.64 -8.78
CA GLY A 269 19.52 -12.21 -10.16
C GLY A 269 20.97 -12.04 -10.58
N ASP A 270 21.19 -11.88 -11.89
CA ASP A 270 22.50 -11.55 -12.42
C ASP A 270 22.99 -10.21 -11.86
N ASP A 271 24.28 -10.15 -11.52
CA ASP A 271 24.93 -8.91 -11.10
C ASP A 271 24.91 -7.89 -12.25
N GLY A 272 24.46 -6.67 -11.96
CA GLY A 272 24.33 -5.64 -12.98
C GLY A 272 23.52 -4.45 -12.50
N LYS A 273 23.63 -3.32 -13.22
CA LYS A 273 22.87 -2.11 -12.87
C LYS A 273 21.40 -2.18 -13.29
N ASN A 274 21.08 -2.97 -14.31
CA ASN A 274 19.71 -3.13 -14.77
C ASN A 274 19.01 -4.19 -13.92
N VAL A 275 17.68 -4.08 -13.81
CA VAL A 275 16.86 -5.14 -13.23
C VAL A 275 17.12 -6.45 -13.98
N PRO A 276 17.40 -7.58 -13.29
CA PRO A 276 17.63 -8.86 -13.92
C PRO A 276 16.43 -9.30 -14.77
N GLU A 277 16.68 -9.95 -15.91
CA GLU A 277 15.60 -10.54 -16.73
C GLU A 277 14.88 -11.66 -16.00
N SER A 278 15.58 -12.37 -15.12
CA SER A 278 15.05 -13.45 -14.30
C SER A 278 15.78 -13.57 -12.97
N PHE A 279 15.14 -14.27 -12.04
CA PHE A 279 15.66 -14.59 -10.71
C PHE A 279 15.72 -16.11 -10.54
N GLU A 280 16.85 -16.62 -10.08
CA GLU A 280 17.07 -18.05 -9.83
C GLU A 280 17.03 -18.37 -8.35
N TYR A 281 16.50 -19.54 -8.00
CA TYR A 281 16.40 -19.96 -6.60
C TYR A 281 17.80 -20.07 -5.98
N SER A 282 18.01 -19.44 -4.83
CA SER A 282 19.32 -19.41 -4.19
C SER A 282 19.67 -20.76 -3.57
N MET A 283 20.86 -21.27 -3.90
CA MET A 283 21.43 -22.47 -3.28
C MET A 283 22.18 -22.16 -1.97
N VAL A 284 22.15 -20.90 -1.52
CA VAL A 284 22.87 -20.39 -0.35
C VAL A 284 21.94 -19.51 0.49
N MET A 285 21.99 -19.66 1.80
CA MET A 285 21.19 -18.85 2.72
C MET A 285 21.69 -17.40 2.74
N ALA A 286 20.80 -16.43 2.95
CA ALA A 286 21.15 -15.01 2.94
C ALA A 286 22.23 -14.63 3.98
N GLY A 287 22.31 -15.35 5.11
CA GLY A 287 23.37 -15.15 6.11
C GLY A 287 24.74 -15.68 5.69
N LEU A 288 24.82 -16.50 4.65
CA LEU A 288 26.06 -17.01 4.05
C LEU A 288 26.33 -16.42 2.66
N ARG A 289 25.37 -15.67 2.09
CA ARG A 289 25.50 -14.99 0.80
C ARG A 289 26.21 -13.66 1.01
N GLN A 290 27.52 -13.63 0.80
CA GLN A 290 28.27 -12.37 0.71
C GLN A 290 27.78 -11.56 -0.49
N LEU A 291 27.55 -10.27 -0.30
CA LEU A 291 27.09 -9.36 -1.34
C LEU A 291 28.21 -9.05 -2.34
N THR A 292 27.83 -8.91 -3.60
CA THR A 292 28.72 -8.57 -4.71
C THR A 292 28.29 -7.25 -5.33
N GLN A 293 29.21 -6.59 -6.02
CA GLN A 293 28.95 -5.31 -6.65
C GLN A 293 27.79 -5.39 -7.64
N ASN A 294 26.76 -4.57 -7.41
CA ASN A 294 25.50 -4.54 -8.16
C ASN A 294 24.73 -5.87 -8.13
N SER A 295 24.81 -6.65 -7.03
CA SER A 295 23.97 -7.85 -6.90
C SER A 295 22.51 -7.51 -6.69
N TRP A 296 21.65 -8.41 -7.16
CA TRP A 296 20.21 -8.39 -6.94
C TRP A 296 19.77 -9.60 -6.14
N ASP A 297 19.18 -9.32 -5.00
CA ASP A 297 18.72 -10.30 -4.04
C ASP A 297 17.21 -10.15 -3.89
N ALA A 298 16.43 -11.18 -4.22
CA ALA A 298 14.98 -11.10 -4.21
C ALA A 298 14.36 -12.14 -3.27
N TRP A 299 13.22 -11.77 -2.69
CA TRP A 299 12.42 -12.63 -1.84
C TRP A 299 10.98 -12.66 -2.30
N THR A 300 10.34 -13.79 -2.10
CA THR A 300 8.89 -13.98 -2.27
C THR A 300 8.43 -15.04 -1.28
N TYR A 301 7.16 -15.38 -1.30
CA TYR A 301 6.59 -16.46 -0.50
C TYR A 301 6.18 -17.62 -1.38
N SER A 302 6.42 -18.85 -0.93
CA SER A 302 6.05 -20.07 -1.67
C SER A 302 5.32 -21.04 -0.75
N SER A 303 4.28 -21.67 -1.30
CA SER A 303 3.52 -22.67 -0.56
C SER A 303 4.30 -23.99 -0.47
N ILE A 304 4.20 -24.68 0.66
CA ILE A 304 4.80 -26.01 0.86
C ILE A 304 3.85 -27.13 0.42
N ASN A 305 2.58 -26.81 0.20
CA ASN A 305 1.54 -27.80 -0.07
C ASN A 305 1.40 -28.17 -1.55
N GLY A 306 1.13 -29.47 -1.79
CA GLY A 306 0.52 -30.06 -3.00
C GLY A 306 1.30 -29.98 -4.32
N GLY A 307 1.71 -28.78 -4.73
CA GLY A 307 2.35 -28.51 -6.01
C GLY A 307 3.88 -28.38 -5.97
N MET A 308 4.48 -28.08 -4.81
CA MET A 308 5.92 -27.76 -4.67
C MET A 308 6.40 -26.75 -5.73
N VAL A 309 5.54 -25.82 -6.14
CA VAL A 309 5.90 -24.76 -7.08
C VAL A 309 6.37 -23.60 -6.24
N ASN A 310 7.60 -23.15 -6.45
CA ASN A 310 8.02 -21.90 -5.87
C ASN A 310 7.45 -20.76 -6.70
N THR A 311 6.91 -19.75 -6.03
CA THR A 311 6.61 -18.47 -6.66
C THR A 311 7.93 -17.81 -7.02
N ILE A 312 8.06 -17.30 -8.25
CA ILE A 312 9.26 -16.62 -8.73
C ILE A 312 9.02 -15.11 -8.69
N PRO A 313 10.04 -14.28 -8.37
CA PRO A 313 9.94 -12.83 -8.50
C PRO A 313 9.65 -12.39 -9.95
N ILE A 314 8.67 -11.52 -10.14
CA ILE A 314 8.24 -11.02 -11.46
C ILE A 314 8.90 -9.66 -11.70
N ALA A 315 10.15 -9.70 -12.15
CA ALA A 315 11.04 -8.54 -12.26
C ALA A 315 10.46 -7.38 -13.09
N GLU A 316 9.65 -7.67 -14.11
CA GLU A 316 9.06 -6.64 -14.97
C GLU A 316 8.11 -5.67 -14.23
N TRP A 317 7.56 -6.09 -13.08
CA TRP A 317 6.62 -5.32 -12.25
C TRP A 317 7.29 -4.71 -11.01
N MET A 318 8.62 -4.74 -10.94
CA MET A 318 9.36 -4.14 -9.84
C MET A 318 9.13 -2.63 -9.76
N VAL A 319 8.93 -2.17 -8.54
CA VAL A 319 8.80 -0.77 -8.16
C VAL A 319 9.77 -0.43 -7.03
N SER A 320 10.05 0.85 -6.85
CA SER A 320 10.91 1.30 -5.75
C SER A 320 10.07 1.53 -4.52
N ALA A 321 10.55 1.08 -3.35
CA ALA A 321 10.13 1.69 -2.10
C ALA A 321 10.49 3.18 -2.15
N VAL A 322 9.62 4.04 -1.62
CA VAL A 322 9.79 5.50 -1.64
C VAL A 322 10.25 5.96 -0.27
N ALA A 323 11.29 6.79 -0.15
CA ALA A 323 11.62 7.37 1.15
C ALA A 323 10.38 8.12 1.70
N ASN A 324 10.17 8.12 3.02
CA ASN A 324 9.05 8.84 3.62
C ASN A 324 9.02 10.27 3.07
N PRO A 325 7.89 10.74 2.50
CA PRO A 325 7.75 12.16 2.24
C PRO A 325 7.89 12.87 3.60
N ASN A 326 8.94 13.67 3.74
CA ASN A 326 9.10 14.56 4.89
C ASN A 326 7.91 15.51 5.04
#